data_AF-A0A8W8JL01-F1
#
_entry.id   AF-A0A8W8JL01-F1
#
_cell.length_a   1.000
_cell.length_b   1.000
_cell.length_c   1.000
_cell.angle_alpha   90.00
_cell.angle_beta   90.00
_cell.angle_gamma   90.00
#
_symmetry.space_group_name_H-M   'P 1'
#
loop_
_entity.id
_entity.type
_entity.pdbx_description
1 polymer ?
#
loop_
_entity_poly.entity_id
_entity_poly.type
_entity_poly.pdbx_seq_one_letter_code
_entity_poly.pdbx_strand_id
1 'polypeptide(L)'
;MESIRQKSEAAKLLFVLLNFLTTGSGETIPECKENFKRCCDGYFWNWTINRCELCMPGYSGPNCTTSCPYPLYGYRCQGYCDCSNDTCDISTGCRTLTTVQSNFHRFTTWTNSRGTV
;
A
#
# COMPACT_ATOMS: atom_id res chain seq x y z
N MET A 1 28.10 -35.00 36.97
CA MET A 1 26.85 -34.30 36.61
C MET A 1 27.07 -32.85 36.17
N GLU A 2 28.26 -32.44 35.67
CA GLU A 2 28.55 -31.00 35.47
C GLU A 2 29.26 -30.57 34.15
N SER A 3 29.19 -31.31 33.03
CA SER A 3 29.72 -30.74 31.76
C SER A 3 28.95 -31.11 30.48
N ILE A 4 27.73 -31.63 30.63
CA ILE A 4 26.75 -31.69 29.52
C ILE A 4 26.12 -30.30 29.29
N ARG A 5 26.28 -29.36 30.23
CA ARG A 5 25.69 -28.00 30.19
C ARG A 5 26.45 -26.98 29.33
N GLN A 6 27.70 -27.25 28.94
CA GLN A 6 28.54 -26.31 28.16
C GLN A 6 28.54 -26.56 26.64
N LYS A 7 27.99 -27.68 26.16
CA LYS A 7 27.80 -27.93 24.71
C LYS A 7 26.58 -27.19 24.11
N SER A 8 25.93 -26.35 24.91
CA SER A 8 24.66 -25.67 24.65
C SER A 8 24.79 -24.41 23.79
N GLU A 9 25.87 -23.63 23.86
CA GLU A 9 25.90 -22.30 23.22
C GLU A 9 26.35 -22.33 21.75
N ALA A 10 27.31 -23.20 21.39
CA ALA A 10 27.75 -23.35 20.00
C ALA A 10 26.68 -23.99 19.10
N ALA A 11 25.89 -24.93 19.65
CA ALA A 11 24.76 -25.52 18.94
C ALA A 11 23.62 -24.52 18.76
N LYS A 12 23.35 -23.64 19.75
CA LYS A 12 22.35 -22.56 19.65
C LYS A 12 22.70 -21.56 18.54
N LEU A 13 23.96 -21.14 18.44
CA LEU A 13 24.43 -20.24 17.37
C LEU A 13 24.29 -20.88 15.98
N LEU A 14 24.61 -22.15 15.82
CA LEU A 14 24.39 -22.86 14.55
C LEU A 14 22.90 -22.96 14.18
N PHE A 15 22.03 -23.27 15.13
CA PHE A 15 20.58 -23.31 14.88
C PHE A 15 20.01 -21.93 14.53
N VAL A 16 20.43 -20.86 15.20
CA VAL A 16 19.99 -19.49 14.88
C VAL A 16 20.42 -19.12 13.46
N LEU A 17 21.66 -19.37 13.08
CA LEU A 17 22.18 -19.11 11.72
C LEU A 17 21.50 -19.95 10.63
N LEU A 18 21.08 -21.19 10.93
CA LEU A 18 20.32 -22.03 10.01
C LEU A 18 18.84 -21.63 9.89
N ASN A 19 18.24 -21.05 10.95
CA ASN A 19 16.88 -20.52 10.91
C ASN A 19 16.79 -19.14 10.22
N PHE A 20 17.90 -18.42 10.07
CA PHE A 20 17.93 -17.16 9.31
C PHE A 20 17.69 -17.32 7.80
N LEU A 21 17.85 -18.54 7.24
CA LEU A 21 17.55 -18.84 5.84
C LEU A 21 16.13 -19.39 5.62
N THR A 22 15.43 -19.83 6.69
CA THR A 22 14.08 -20.41 6.59
C THR A 22 12.97 -19.44 6.94
N THR A 23 13.28 -18.27 7.52
CA THR A 23 12.35 -17.14 7.54
C THR A 23 12.40 -16.43 6.18
N GLY A 24 11.95 -17.14 5.14
CA GLY A 24 11.55 -16.47 3.92
C GLY A 24 10.46 -15.46 4.31
N SER A 25 10.65 -14.20 3.94
CA SER A 25 9.60 -13.19 3.87
C SER A 25 8.63 -13.56 2.73
N GLY A 26 8.08 -14.77 2.76
CA GLY A 26 6.89 -15.07 2.00
C GLY A 26 5.80 -14.20 2.61
N GLU A 27 5.40 -13.15 1.89
CA GLU A 27 4.09 -12.54 2.07
C GLU A 27 3.03 -13.63 1.82
N THR A 28 2.86 -14.52 2.79
CA THR A 28 1.57 -15.15 3.00
C THR A 28 0.65 -13.97 3.28
N ILE A 29 -0.20 -13.63 2.30
CA ILE A 29 -1.26 -12.65 2.50
C ILE A 29 -1.92 -13.05 3.82
N PRO A 30 -1.88 -12.22 4.86
CA PRO A 30 -2.44 -12.61 6.14
C PRO A 30 -3.90 -12.93 5.90
N GLU A 31 -4.29 -14.19 6.06
CA GLU A 31 -5.70 -14.55 6.11
C GLU A 31 -6.19 -14.07 7.48
N CYS A 32 -6.85 -12.92 7.51
CA CYS A 32 -7.45 -12.36 8.70
C CYS A 32 -8.56 -13.32 9.22
N LYS A 33 -8.19 -14.31 10.04
CA LYS A 33 -9.11 -15.25 10.73
C LYS A 33 -9.93 -14.49 11.79
N GLU A 34 -11.21 -14.81 12.05
CA GLU A 34 -11.69 -16.13 12.51
C GLU A 34 -13.01 -16.59 11.82
N ASN A 35 -13.02 -17.84 11.36
CA ASN A 35 -14.19 -18.62 10.90
C ASN A 35 -15.01 -18.12 9.68
N PHE A 36 -14.55 -17.11 8.94
CA PHE A 36 -15.18 -16.65 7.69
C PHE A 36 -14.11 -16.33 6.63
N LYS A 37 -14.37 -16.56 5.33
CA LYS A 37 -13.48 -16.21 4.20
C LYS A 37 -13.33 -14.69 4.04
N ARG A 38 -12.76 -14.00 5.02
CA ARG A 38 -12.54 -12.55 4.99
C ARG A 38 -11.06 -12.27 4.75
N CYS A 39 -10.80 -11.41 3.76
CA CYS A 39 -9.47 -10.88 3.52
C CYS A 39 -9.14 -9.76 4.50
N CYS A 40 -7.86 -9.50 4.73
CA CYS A 40 -7.43 -8.35 5.51
C CYS A 40 -7.79 -7.02 4.83
N ASP A 41 -7.74 -5.94 5.60
CA ASP A 41 -7.99 -4.60 5.07
C ASP A 41 -7.02 -4.26 3.93
N GLY A 42 -7.56 -3.66 2.88
CA GLY A 42 -6.88 -3.41 1.61
C GLY A 42 -6.82 -4.63 0.67
N TYR A 43 -7.50 -5.73 0.98
CA TYR A 43 -7.64 -6.90 0.11
C TYR A 43 -9.11 -7.28 -0.09
N PHE A 44 -9.44 -7.84 -1.25
CA PHE A 44 -10.77 -8.39 -1.55
C PHE A 44 -10.68 -9.87 -1.91
N TRP A 45 -11.78 -10.59 -1.71
CA TRP A 45 -11.86 -12.00 -2.06
C TRP A 45 -12.16 -12.16 -3.56
N ASN A 46 -11.21 -12.71 -4.30
CA ASN A 46 -11.40 -13.06 -5.71
C ASN A 46 -11.92 -14.51 -5.82
N TRP A 47 -13.19 -14.65 -6.20
CA TRP A 47 -13.87 -15.95 -6.33
C TRP A 47 -13.35 -16.81 -7.49
N THR A 48 -12.83 -16.20 -8.55
CA THR A 48 -12.33 -16.92 -9.73
C THR A 48 -11.08 -17.73 -9.39
N ILE A 49 -10.20 -17.16 -8.56
CA ILE A 49 -8.91 -17.77 -8.18
C ILE A 49 -8.88 -18.24 -6.72
N ASN A 50 -9.98 -18.09 -5.98
CA ASN A 50 -10.13 -18.50 -4.57
C ASN A 50 -9.01 -17.98 -3.65
N ARG A 51 -8.64 -16.71 -3.78
CA ARG A 51 -7.63 -16.06 -2.93
C ARG A 51 -7.93 -14.58 -2.72
N CYS A 52 -7.29 -14.02 -1.71
CA CYS A 52 -7.27 -12.58 -1.50
C CYS A 52 -6.38 -11.89 -2.55
N GLU A 53 -6.86 -10.79 -3.09
CA GLU A 53 -6.11 -9.90 -3.98
C GLU A 53 -6.07 -8.49 -3.41
N LEU A 54 -4.97 -7.80 -3.68
CA LEU A 54 -4.76 -6.43 -3.23
C LEU A 54 -5.72 -5.49 -3.95
N CYS A 55 -6.29 -4.53 -3.24
CA CYS A 55 -7.05 -3.46 -3.83
C CYS A 55 -6.19 -2.58 -4.75
N MET A 56 -6.83 -1.96 -5.74
CA MET A 56 -6.19 -0.89 -6.51
C MET A 56 -5.71 0.23 -5.56
N PRO A 57 -4.60 0.90 -5.89
CA PRO A 57 -4.10 2.00 -5.07
C PRO A 57 -5.18 3.09 -4.93
N GLY A 58 -5.33 3.62 -3.73
CA GLY A 58 -6.39 4.57 -3.39
C GLY A 58 -7.71 3.95 -2.92
N TYR A 59 -7.79 2.62 -2.83
CA TYR A 59 -8.98 1.92 -2.35
C TYR A 59 -8.67 0.88 -1.25
N SER A 60 -9.61 0.72 -0.32
CA SER A 60 -9.56 -0.20 0.81
C SER A 60 -10.99 -0.67 1.21
N GLY A 61 -11.11 -1.37 2.34
CA GLY A 61 -12.38 -1.89 2.85
C GLY A 61 -12.95 -3.08 2.06
N PRO A 62 -14.17 -3.54 2.40
CA PRO A 62 -14.80 -4.67 1.75
C PRO A 62 -14.95 -4.44 0.24
N ASN A 63 -14.44 -5.40 -0.55
CA ASN A 63 -14.46 -5.35 -2.02
C ASN A 63 -13.83 -4.08 -2.62
N CYS A 64 -12.90 -3.43 -1.91
CA CYS A 64 -12.20 -2.23 -2.40
C CYS A 64 -13.14 -1.06 -2.75
N THR A 65 -14.24 -0.93 -2.02
CA THR A 65 -15.27 0.10 -2.29
C THR A 65 -15.02 1.41 -1.56
N THR A 66 -14.11 1.42 -0.58
CA THR A 66 -13.80 2.62 0.22
C THR A 66 -12.59 3.30 -0.39
N SER A 67 -12.71 4.59 -0.73
CA SER A 67 -11.55 5.37 -1.16
C SER A 67 -10.68 5.76 0.03
N CYS A 68 -9.37 5.90 -0.17
CA CYS A 68 -8.47 6.38 0.86
C CYS A 68 -8.91 7.78 1.35
N PRO A 69 -9.13 7.95 2.67
CA PRO A 69 -9.47 9.25 3.20
C PRO A 69 -8.24 10.16 3.17
N TYR A 70 -8.41 11.44 2.81
CA TYR A 70 -7.35 12.43 2.98
C TYR A 70 -6.87 12.45 4.44
N PRO A 71 -5.56 12.48 4.71
CA PRO A 71 -4.43 12.72 3.78
C PRO A 71 -3.77 11.45 3.22
N LEU A 72 -4.44 10.30 3.26
CA LEU A 72 -3.85 9.02 2.88
C LEU A 72 -4.00 8.71 1.38
N TYR A 73 -3.04 7.97 0.83
CA TYR A 73 -3.06 7.54 -0.57
C TYR A 73 -2.33 6.20 -0.79
N GLY A 74 -2.42 5.67 -2.01
CA GLY A 74 -1.63 4.52 -2.47
C GLY A 74 -2.19 3.18 -2.00
N TYR A 75 -1.35 2.14 -2.01
CA TYR A 75 -1.76 0.81 -1.57
C TYR A 75 -2.06 0.80 -0.07
N ARG A 76 -3.21 0.23 0.29
CA ARG A 76 -3.66 0.11 1.69
C ARG A 76 -3.71 1.45 2.43
N CYS A 77 -3.79 2.56 1.69
CA CYS A 77 -3.77 3.92 2.24
C CYS A 77 -2.56 4.20 3.17
N GLN A 78 -1.39 3.64 2.85
CA GLN A 78 -0.18 3.81 3.66
C GLN A 78 0.69 5.00 3.24
N GLY A 79 0.42 5.61 2.09
CA GLY A 79 1.03 6.87 1.68
C GLY A 79 0.37 8.06 2.37
N TYR A 80 1.10 9.15 2.52
CA TYR A 80 0.62 10.40 3.13
C TYR A 80 0.90 11.61 2.23
N CYS A 81 -0.15 12.36 1.89
CA CYS A 81 -0.05 13.57 1.08
C CYS A 81 0.43 14.76 1.91
N ASP A 82 1.52 15.39 1.45
CA ASP A 82 2.01 16.68 1.96
C ASP A 82 1.64 17.82 0.99
N CYS A 83 0.35 17.90 0.70
CA CYS A 83 -0.25 18.88 -0.21
C CYS A 83 -1.73 19.08 0.14
N SER A 84 -2.39 20.04 -0.52
CA SER A 84 -3.81 20.27 -0.31
C SER A 84 -4.64 19.08 -0.80
N ASN A 85 -5.83 18.89 -0.22
CA ASN A 85 -6.74 17.82 -0.60
C ASN A 85 -7.02 17.81 -2.12
N ASP A 86 -7.21 18.99 -2.73
CA ASP A 86 -7.49 19.12 -4.17
C ASP A 86 -6.35 18.65 -5.10
N THR A 87 -5.13 18.56 -4.56
CA THR A 87 -3.92 18.14 -5.29
C THR A 87 -3.41 16.77 -4.87
N CYS A 88 -4.04 16.14 -3.88
CA CYS A 88 -3.77 14.80 -3.40
C CYS A 88 -4.60 13.79 -4.20
N ASP A 89 -3.96 13.07 -5.10
CA ASP A 89 -4.56 11.95 -5.79
C ASP A 89 -4.56 10.70 -4.89
N ILE A 90 -5.72 10.08 -4.71
CA ILE A 90 -5.86 8.91 -3.82
C ILE A 90 -4.94 7.75 -4.22
N SER A 91 -4.54 7.65 -5.49
CA SER A 91 -3.71 6.55 -5.98
C SER A 91 -2.22 6.90 -5.96
N THR A 92 -1.86 8.12 -6.34
CA THR A 92 -0.48 8.53 -6.63
C THR A 92 0.10 9.55 -5.66
N GLY A 93 -0.73 10.12 -4.79
CA GLY A 93 -0.33 11.14 -3.82
C GLY A 93 -0.33 12.54 -4.42
N CYS A 94 0.60 13.38 -4.00
CA CYS A 94 0.63 14.77 -4.46
C CYS A 94 0.97 14.89 -5.94
N ARG A 95 0.11 15.56 -6.70
CA ARG A 95 0.39 15.93 -8.09
C ARG A 95 1.56 16.91 -8.11
N THR A 96 2.74 16.44 -8.53
CA THR A 96 3.83 17.35 -8.83
C THR A 96 3.45 18.11 -10.10
N LEU A 97 3.30 19.43 -9.98
CA LEU A 97 3.30 20.32 -11.14
C LEU A 97 4.73 20.32 -11.69
N THR A 98 5.12 19.22 -12.35
CA THR A 98 6.31 19.25 -13.20
C THR A 98 5.98 20.21 -14.32
N THR A 99 6.86 21.18 -14.55
CA THR A 99 6.74 22.28 -15.52
C THR A 99 6.56 21.82 -16.98
N VAL A 100 6.34 20.53 -17.21
CA VAL A 100 6.14 19.87 -18.51
C VAL A 100 4.64 19.63 -18.83
N GLN A 101 3.74 19.67 -17.85
CA GLN A 101 2.28 19.53 -18.06
C GLN A 101 1.48 20.84 -17.90
N SER A 102 2.15 22.00 -17.91
CA SER A 102 1.50 23.32 -17.89
C SER A 102 0.66 23.64 -19.14
N ASN A 103 0.60 22.73 -20.13
CA ASN A 103 -0.18 22.92 -21.34
C ASN A 103 -1.61 22.35 -21.29
N PHE A 104 -2.03 21.65 -20.22
CA PHE A 104 -3.40 21.13 -20.14
C PHE A 104 -4.37 21.97 -19.27
N HIS A 105 -3.86 22.84 -18.38
CA HIS A 105 -4.72 23.76 -17.61
C HIS A 105 -4.96 25.12 -18.27
N ARG A 106 -4.52 25.33 -19.52
CA ARG A 106 -4.75 26.59 -20.25
C ARG A 106 -5.86 26.52 -21.31
N PHE A 107 -6.90 25.72 -21.10
CA PHE A 107 -8.05 25.65 -22.02
C PHE A 107 -9.43 25.86 -21.38
N THR A 108 -9.54 26.44 -20.18
CA THR A 108 -10.85 26.82 -19.60
C THR A 108 -11.11 28.32 -19.47
N THR A 109 -10.33 29.19 -20.12
CA THR A 109 -10.73 30.60 -20.28
C THR A 109 -10.75 31.00 -21.75
N TRP A 110 -11.75 30.49 -22.49
CA TRP A 110 -12.29 31.24 -23.62
C TRP A 110 -13.00 32.49 -23.08
N THR A 111 -12.26 33.53 -22.72
CA THR A 111 -12.79 34.89 -22.68
C THR A 111 -12.34 35.59 -23.94
N ASN A 112 -13.30 35.78 -24.84
CA ASN A 112 -13.18 36.64 -26.01
C ASN A 112 -12.83 38.06 -25.55
N SER A 113 -11.56 38.46 -25.57
CA SER A 113 -11.18 39.87 -25.45
C SER A 113 -11.17 40.50 -26.85
N ARG A 114 -12.38 40.84 -27.32
CA ARG A 114 -12.62 41.94 -28.26
C ARG A 114 -12.56 43.26 -27.48
N GLY A 115 -11.87 44.26 -28.01
CA GLY A 115 -11.97 45.69 -27.65
C GLY A 115 -10.96 46.17 -26.60
N THR A 116 -9.96 47.00 -26.95
CA THR A 116 -9.97 48.48 -27.10
C THR A 116 -10.20 49.25 -25.79
N VAL A 117 -9.13 49.88 -25.28
CA VAL A 117 -8.95 51.35 -25.23
C VAL A 117 -7.49 51.63 -25.58
#